data_AF-A0A5C5ZKN6-F1
#
_entry.id   AF-A0A5C5ZKN6-F1
#
_cell.length_a   1.000
_cell.length_b   1.000
_cell.length_c   1.000
_cell.angle_alpha   90.00
_cell.angle_beta   90.00
_cell.angle_gamma   90.00
#
_symmetry.space_group_name_H-M   'P 1'
#
loop_
_entity.id
_entity.type
_entity.pdbx_description
1 polymer ?
#
loop_
_entity_poly.entity_id
_entity_poly.type
_entity_poly.pdbx_seq_one_letter_code
_entity_poly.pdbx_strand_id
1 'polypeptide(L)'
;MHHEPSILRFARFLATAMLAVAACFQAATARAVIVDELVGPGDYSPINTTAPADDPGWYNVPDDRSAVYLGNQWVLTATHTGQGASGSVTLNGSSYEVIPETLTLLSNPSSYSGTSLSADSDIAMYRIKTNSVTGLAPEDNDPTLIKEITIASEAPAVNDEFLTIGYGRTRVTNPSDPNGIYHWDASWAETSEAAATYHGYRINVNNQSPTLHTKTWGVNQVDRDSERESGTDSDNNVVISVGLAGRHAITIISEFDSASYGGSSFQVSQYEAMLASNDSGGPVFLKIDDGGGQSHWELIGVNHAVFPYSQQGQPGNRVAFGNHFAFTDLSVSHYRNQITDMLADDVYSVIGDANLDGSVTGEIVGGVATGDLAAIVDNWGHVEAEANIYSWQRGDMNQDGRTDIADFGVLRSELGGSISMSSFAALVGDFSIVPEPATGALALLTLSVLAGRRRRG
;
A
#
# COMPACT_ATOMS: atom_id res chain seq x y z
N MET A 1 -48.70 39.48 -16.05
CA MET A 1 -47.28 39.17 -15.74
C MET A 1 -47.20 38.88 -14.26
N HIS A 2 -46.99 37.62 -13.86
CA HIS A 2 -46.76 37.29 -12.45
C HIS A 2 -45.25 37.19 -12.22
N HIS A 3 -44.72 38.05 -11.35
CA HIS A 3 -43.35 37.89 -10.86
C HIS A 3 -43.33 36.73 -9.86
N GLU A 4 -42.65 35.65 -10.22
CA GLU A 4 -42.26 34.61 -9.27
C GLU A 4 -41.27 35.22 -8.26
N PRO A 5 -41.50 35.09 -6.94
CA PRO A 5 -40.67 35.75 -5.93
C PRO A 5 -39.25 35.18 -5.91
N SER A 6 -38.24 36.06 -5.80
CA SER A 6 -36.81 35.73 -5.86
C SER A 6 -36.37 34.63 -4.88
N ILE A 7 -37.04 34.52 -3.73
CA ILE A 7 -36.81 33.47 -2.72
C ILE A 7 -36.99 32.06 -3.29
N LEU A 8 -37.95 31.83 -4.21
CA LEU A 8 -38.13 30.51 -4.83
C LEU A 8 -37.02 30.16 -5.83
N ARG A 9 -36.34 31.15 -6.43
CA ARG A 9 -35.18 30.90 -7.30
C ARG A 9 -33.95 30.56 -6.47
N PHE A 10 -33.73 31.26 -5.35
CA PHE A 10 -32.63 30.97 -4.44
C PHE A 10 -32.79 29.59 -3.77
N ALA A 11 -34.01 29.25 -3.33
CA ALA A 11 -34.32 27.92 -2.78
C ALA A 11 -34.18 26.80 -3.81
N ARG A 12 -34.55 27.01 -5.08
CA ARG A 12 -34.29 26.03 -6.16
C ARG A 12 -32.80 25.86 -6.43
N PHE A 13 -32.02 26.95 -6.44
CA PHE A 13 -30.57 26.87 -6.65
C PHE A 13 -29.87 26.09 -5.52
N LEU A 14 -30.21 26.37 -4.26
CA LEU A 14 -29.74 25.60 -3.10
C LEU A 14 -30.22 24.14 -3.11
N ALA A 15 -31.46 23.87 -3.50
CA ALA A 15 -31.97 22.51 -3.60
C ALA A 15 -31.31 21.72 -4.73
N THR A 16 -30.98 22.34 -5.87
CA THR A 16 -30.24 21.67 -6.96
C THR A 16 -28.77 21.45 -6.59
N ALA A 17 -28.12 22.40 -5.90
CA ALA A 17 -26.76 22.22 -5.39
C ALA A 17 -26.69 21.11 -4.32
N MET A 18 -27.62 21.07 -3.36
CA MET A 18 -27.65 19.99 -2.35
C MET A 18 -28.05 18.61 -2.91
N LEU A 19 -28.79 18.56 -4.03
CA LEU A 19 -29.09 17.28 -4.70
C LEU A 19 -27.94 16.77 -5.57
N ALA A 20 -26.98 17.62 -5.95
CA ALA A 20 -25.73 17.21 -6.59
C ALA A 20 -24.80 16.51 -5.60
N VAL A 21 -24.67 17.03 -4.36
CA VAL A 21 -23.86 16.43 -3.27
C VAL A 21 -24.38 15.05 -2.83
N ALA A 22 -25.66 14.75 -3.07
CA ALA A 22 -26.29 13.48 -2.69
C ALA A 22 -26.45 12.49 -3.86
N ALA A 23 -25.83 12.77 -5.02
CA ALA A 23 -25.57 11.73 -6.01
C ALA A 23 -24.44 10.84 -5.49
N CYS A 24 -24.75 9.92 -4.59
CA CYS A 24 -23.84 8.85 -4.20
C CYS A 24 -23.55 7.97 -5.43
N PHE A 25 -22.58 8.39 -6.24
CA PHE A 25 -21.92 7.51 -7.18
C PHE A 25 -21.44 6.31 -6.39
N GLN A 26 -22.02 5.13 -6.65
CA GLN A 26 -21.46 3.90 -6.13
C GLN A 26 -20.16 3.66 -6.88
N ALA A 27 -19.08 4.25 -6.36
CA ALA A 27 -17.72 4.07 -6.83
C ALA A 27 -17.48 2.56 -6.92
N ALA A 28 -17.36 2.07 -8.15
CA ALA A 28 -16.90 0.72 -8.36
C ALA A 28 -15.44 0.69 -7.93
N THR A 29 -15.13 -0.24 -7.02
CA THR A 29 -13.77 -0.67 -6.71
C THR A 29 -13.02 -0.91 -8.03
N ALA A 30 -11.70 -0.64 -8.16
CA ALA A 30 -11.13 -0.16 -9.44
C ALA A 30 -9.88 -0.88 -10.09
N ARG A 31 -9.95 -2.04 -10.83
CA ARG A 31 -8.95 -3.16 -11.19
C ARG A 31 -8.71 -3.38 -12.68
N ALA A 32 -7.82 -2.55 -13.18
CA ALA A 32 -6.75 -2.83 -14.11
C ALA A 32 -6.13 -1.48 -14.36
N VAL A 33 -4.82 -1.36 -14.48
CA VAL A 33 -4.30 -0.24 -15.26
C VAL A 33 -4.50 -0.63 -16.73
N ILE A 34 -5.59 -0.15 -17.32
CA ILE A 34 -5.77 -0.20 -18.76
C ILE A 34 -4.81 0.82 -19.34
N VAL A 35 -3.83 0.31 -20.08
CA VAL A 35 -2.90 1.13 -20.86
C VAL A 35 -3.49 1.26 -22.26
N ASP A 36 -3.68 2.50 -22.70
CA ASP A 36 -3.68 2.82 -24.12
C ASP A 36 -2.24 3.07 -24.57
N GLU A 37 -1.81 2.40 -25.64
CA GLU A 37 -0.55 2.71 -26.31
C GLU A 37 -0.75 2.58 -27.80
N LEU A 38 -0.78 3.74 -28.46
CA LEU A 38 -0.91 3.88 -29.91
C LEU A 38 0.50 3.91 -30.54
N VAL A 39 1.14 2.75 -30.67
CA VAL A 39 2.43 2.61 -31.39
C VAL A 39 2.28 2.97 -32.87
N GLY A 40 1.09 2.74 -33.42
CA GLY A 40 0.67 3.20 -34.74
C GLY A 40 -0.59 2.45 -35.23
N PRO A 41 -1.14 2.81 -36.40
CA PRO A 41 -2.32 2.15 -36.93
C PRO A 41 -2.05 0.66 -37.21
N GLY A 42 -2.71 -0.22 -36.46
CA GLY A 42 -2.60 -1.68 -36.65
C GLY A 42 -1.47 -2.36 -35.88
N ASP A 43 -0.68 -1.64 -35.08
CA ASP A 43 0.36 -2.23 -34.22
C ASP A 43 0.07 -1.91 -32.75
N TYR A 44 -0.40 -2.94 -32.05
CA TYR A 44 -0.68 -2.85 -30.62
C TYR A 44 0.61 -3.02 -29.85
N SER A 45 0.90 -2.10 -28.94
CA SER A 45 1.88 -2.45 -27.92
C SER A 45 1.36 -3.64 -27.11
N PRO A 46 2.22 -4.62 -26.76
CA PRO A 46 1.90 -5.52 -25.67
C PRO A 46 1.55 -4.69 -24.43
N ILE A 47 0.58 -5.16 -23.65
CA ILE A 47 0.27 -4.56 -22.35
C ILE A 47 1.57 -4.46 -21.55
N ASN A 48 1.82 -3.32 -20.91
CA ASN A 48 3.02 -3.05 -20.11
C ASN A 48 3.12 -4.00 -18.90
N THR A 49 3.68 -5.19 -19.11
CA THR A 49 3.77 -6.27 -18.11
C THR A 49 5.19 -6.54 -17.60
N THR A 50 6.15 -5.71 -18.01
CA THR A 50 7.52 -5.69 -17.49
C THR A 50 7.76 -4.37 -16.77
N ALA A 51 8.72 -4.32 -15.84
CA ALA A 51 9.10 -3.08 -15.16
C ALA A 51 9.35 -1.93 -16.16
N PRO A 52 8.98 -0.68 -15.83
CA PRO A 52 9.39 0.49 -16.60
C PRO A 52 10.92 0.57 -16.71
N ALA A 53 11.43 1.18 -17.78
CA ALA A 53 12.89 1.38 -17.93
C ALA A 53 13.48 2.33 -16.86
N ASP A 54 12.63 3.18 -16.29
CA ASP A 54 12.90 4.07 -15.17
C ASP A 54 11.94 3.68 -14.03
N ASP A 55 12.41 2.84 -13.11
CA ASP A 55 11.53 2.05 -12.24
C ASP A 55 11.17 2.78 -10.92
N PRO A 56 9.89 3.17 -10.72
CA PRO A 56 9.44 3.76 -9.46
C PRO A 56 9.44 2.78 -8.29
N GLY A 57 9.28 1.47 -8.55
CA GLY A 57 9.01 0.47 -7.52
C GLY A 57 8.17 -0.71 -8.01
N TRP A 58 8.36 -1.17 -9.25
CA TRP A 58 7.62 -2.28 -9.85
C TRP A 58 7.67 -3.56 -9.02
N TYR A 59 8.82 -3.84 -8.39
CA TYR A 59 9.02 -5.00 -7.53
C TYR A 59 8.50 -4.80 -6.09
N ASN A 60 8.22 -3.56 -5.69
CA ASN A 60 7.45 -3.24 -4.48
C ASN A 60 5.95 -3.50 -4.68
N VAL A 61 5.46 -3.61 -5.90
CA VAL A 61 4.05 -3.96 -6.19
C VAL A 61 3.90 -5.48 -6.25
N PRO A 62 3.01 -6.09 -5.47
CA PRO A 62 2.84 -7.54 -5.47
C PRO A 62 2.38 -8.11 -6.80
N ASP A 63 2.81 -9.34 -7.08
CA ASP A 63 2.46 -10.10 -8.27
C ASP A 63 1.05 -10.73 -8.20
N ASP A 64 0.35 -10.61 -7.06
CA ASP A 64 -0.96 -11.23 -6.80
C ASP A 64 -2.08 -10.27 -6.33
N ARG A 65 -1.77 -8.99 -6.08
CA ARG A 65 -2.71 -8.02 -5.50
C ARG A 65 -2.31 -6.57 -5.75
N SER A 66 -3.27 -5.68 -5.51
CA SER A 66 -3.13 -4.22 -5.62
C SER A 66 -2.77 -3.65 -4.25
N ALA A 67 -1.48 -3.50 -4.03
CA ALA A 67 -0.89 -2.93 -2.84
C ALA A 67 0.51 -2.40 -3.20
N VAL A 68 1.17 -1.72 -2.28
CA VAL A 68 2.58 -1.34 -2.43
C VAL A 68 3.35 -1.64 -1.15
N TYR A 69 4.49 -2.31 -1.29
CA TYR A 69 5.46 -2.47 -0.24
C TYR A 69 6.20 -1.17 -0.01
N LEU A 70 6.19 -0.64 1.21
CA LEU A 70 6.84 0.64 1.53
C LEU A 70 8.27 0.49 2.06
N GLY A 71 8.63 -0.70 2.56
CA GLY A 71 9.81 -0.93 3.41
C GLY A 71 9.40 -1.28 4.84
N ASN A 72 10.35 -1.78 5.64
CA ASN A 72 10.13 -2.12 7.06
C ASN A 72 8.92 -3.07 7.30
N GLN A 73 8.75 -4.04 6.42
CA GLN A 73 7.60 -4.95 6.30
C GLN A 73 6.21 -4.31 6.13
N TRP A 74 6.09 -2.99 5.97
CA TRP A 74 4.79 -2.35 5.78
C TRP A 74 4.29 -2.44 4.34
N VAL A 75 3.02 -2.79 4.19
CA VAL A 75 2.30 -2.82 2.92
C VAL A 75 1.08 -1.89 3.01
N LEU A 76 0.95 -0.98 2.05
CA LEU A 76 -0.15 -0.02 1.91
C LEU A 76 -1.17 -0.50 0.86
N THR A 77 -2.46 -0.34 1.13
CA THR A 77 -3.56 -0.67 0.19
C THR A 77 -4.85 0.10 0.52
N ALA A 78 -5.88 -0.02 -0.34
CA ALA A 78 -7.23 0.45 -0.02
C ALA A 78 -8.00 -0.63 0.75
N THR A 79 -8.73 -0.24 1.80
CA THR A 79 -9.34 -1.17 2.75
C THR A 79 -10.46 -1.98 2.11
N HIS A 80 -11.30 -1.36 1.29
CA HIS A 80 -12.46 -2.03 0.69
C HIS A 80 -12.09 -3.19 -0.27
N THR A 81 -10.81 -3.37 -0.61
CA THR A 81 -10.32 -4.56 -1.32
C THR A 81 -10.50 -5.84 -0.50
N GLY A 82 -10.52 -5.73 0.83
CA GLY A 82 -10.47 -6.85 1.76
C GLY A 82 -9.12 -7.57 1.83
N GLN A 83 -8.06 -7.05 1.18
CA GLN A 83 -6.80 -7.78 0.98
C GLN A 83 -5.80 -7.68 2.16
N GLY A 84 -5.94 -6.73 3.07
CA GLY A 84 -4.93 -6.45 4.11
C GLY A 84 -4.99 -7.31 5.38
N ALA A 85 -5.95 -8.22 5.54
CA ALA A 85 -6.19 -8.89 6.83
C ALA A 85 -5.67 -10.35 6.93
N SER A 86 -5.23 -10.97 5.83
CA SER A 86 -4.80 -12.38 5.84
C SER A 86 -4.08 -12.83 4.56
N GLY A 87 -3.47 -14.02 4.64
CA GLY A 87 -2.84 -14.71 3.51
C GLY A 87 -1.38 -14.31 3.33
N SER A 88 -0.91 -14.32 2.08
CA SER A 88 0.47 -13.96 1.73
C SER A 88 0.51 -12.93 0.61
N VAL A 89 1.53 -12.07 0.64
CA VAL A 89 1.89 -11.14 -0.43
C VAL A 89 3.05 -11.73 -1.24
N THR A 90 2.94 -11.76 -2.56
CA THR A 90 4.04 -12.21 -3.44
C THR A 90 4.79 -11.02 -4.02
N LEU A 91 6.05 -10.81 -3.64
CA LEU A 91 6.93 -9.75 -4.14
C LEU A 91 8.11 -10.39 -4.89
N ASN A 92 8.29 -10.03 -6.17
CA ASN A 92 9.27 -10.63 -7.09
C ASN A 92 9.29 -12.18 -7.03
N GLY A 93 8.11 -12.81 -7.08
CA GLY A 93 7.94 -14.26 -6.96
C GLY A 93 8.25 -14.88 -5.57
N SER A 94 8.70 -14.09 -4.59
CA SER A 94 8.89 -14.53 -3.20
C SER A 94 7.63 -14.26 -2.36
N SER A 95 7.26 -15.20 -1.48
CA SER A 95 6.02 -15.11 -0.70
C SER A 95 6.28 -14.74 0.76
N TYR A 96 5.52 -13.77 1.26
CA TYR A 96 5.62 -13.23 2.62
C TYR A 96 4.24 -13.30 3.28
N GLU A 97 4.11 -13.96 4.42
CA GLU A 97 2.82 -14.08 5.13
C GLU A 97 2.42 -12.74 5.76
N VAL A 98 1.13 -12.39 5.77
CA VAL A 98 0.61 -11.23 6.51
C VAL A 98 0.70 -11.50 8.01
N ILE A 99 1.25 -10.58 8.80
CA ILE A 99 1.22 -10.68 10.26
C ILE A 99 -0.21 -10.39 10.72
N PRO A 100 -0.91 -11.34 11.38
CA PRO A 100 -2.29 -11.13 11.81
C PRO A 100 -2.41 -9.94 12.77
N GLU A 101 -3.61 -9.36 12.84
CA GLU A 101 -3.94 -8.21 13.71
C GLU A 101 -3.16 -6.90 13.46
N THR A 102 -2.19 -6.85 12.53
CA THR A 102 -1.44 -5.62 12.17
C THR A 102 -2.17 -4.67 11.21
N LEU A 103 -3.43 -4.95 10.84
CA LEU A 103 -4.20 -4.11 9.93
C LEU A 103 -4.63 -2.80 10.61
N THR A 104 -3.92 -1.72 10.32
CA THR A 104 -4.21 -0.37 10.81
C THR A 104 -4.86 0.46 9.70
N LEU A 105 -6.00 1.08 10.02
CA LEU A 105 -6.66 2.04 9.15
C LEU A 105 -6.03 3.42 9.37
N LEU A 106 -5.71 4.15 8.30
CA LEU A 106 -5.31 5.55 8.47
C LEU A 106 -6.54 6.37 8.83
N SER A 107 -6.43 7.25 9.82
CA SER A 107 -7.50 8.20 10.16
C SER A 107 -7.59 9.32 9.14
N ASN A 108 -8.77 9.92 9.00
CA ASN A 108 -8.97 11.19 8.32
C ASN A 108 -8.86 12.38 9.31
N PRO A 109 -8.60 13.61 8.82
CA PRO A 109 -8.97 14.80 9.58
C PRO A 109 -10.50 14.84 9.75
N SER A 110 -11.00 15.48 10.82
CA SER A 110 -12.44 15.53 11.11
C SER A 110 -13.29 16.23 10.03
N SER A 111 -12.66 17.09 9.23
CA SER A 111 -13.25 17.72 8.06
C SER A 111 -12.18 18.11 7.05
N TYR A 112 -12.54 18.16 5.77
CA TYR A 112 -11.72 18.66 4.67
C TYR A 112 -12.55 19.61 3.81
N SER A 113 -12.04 20.81 3.52
CA SER A 113 -12.72 21.85 2.72
C SER A 113 -14.17 22.18 3.15
N GLY A 114 -14.49 22.01 4.44
CA GLY A 114 -15.82 22.21 5.02
C GLY A 114 -16.73 20.97 5.01
N THR A 115 -16.32 19.89 4.35
CA THR A 115 -16.98 18.58 4.35
C THR A 115 -16.52 17.76 5.56
N SER A 116 -17.45 17.30 6.41
CA SER A 116 -17.13 16.39 7.52
C SER A 116 -16.77 15.00 7.00
N LEU A 117 -15.68 14.42 7.50
CA LEU A 117 -15.21 13.09 7.08
C LEU A 117 -15.61 11.99 8.08
N SER A 118 -15.44 10.74 7.66
CA SER A 118 -15.48 9.57 8.55
C SER A 118 -14.18 9.53 9.36
N ALA A 119 -14.20 9.05 10.61
CA ALA A 119 -12.99 8.96 11.43
C ALA A 119 -11.89 8.14 10.73
N ASP A 120 -12.24 6.98 10.19
CA ASP A 120 -11.35 6.13 9.39
C ASP A 120 -11.42 6.52 7.92
N SER A 121 -10.26 6.51 7.26
CA SER A 121 -10.15 6.55 5.81
C SER A 121 -10.40 5.17 5.18
N ASP A 122 -10.52 5.13 3.86
CA ASP A 122 -10.46 3.88 3.12
C ASP A 122 -9.01 3.41 2.83
N ILE A 123 -7.99 3.98 3.47
CA ILE A 123 -6.58 3.59 3.34
C ILE A 123 -6.21 2.70 4.53
N ALA A 124 -5.45 1.63 4.28
CA ALA A 124 -4.94 0.77 5.35
C ALA A 124 -3.51 0.32 5.09
N MET A 125 -2.80 0.08 6.19
CA MET A 125 -1.47 -0.52 6.24
C MET A 125 -1.53 -1.83 7.04
N TYR A 126 -0.69 -2.79 6.68
CA TYR A 126 -0.49 -4.04 7.42
C TYR A 126 0.97 -4.49 7.28
N ARG A 127 1.48 -5.28 8.24
CA ARG A 127 2.82 -5.85 8.16
C ARG A 127 2.82 -7.24 7.53
N ILE A 128 3.96 -7.62 6.96
CA ILE A 128 4.27 -8.97 6.49
C ILE A 128 5.45 -9.58 7.27
N LYS A 129 5.53 -10.91 7.33
CA LYS A 129 6.67 -11.63 7.91
C LYS A 129 7.87 -11.57 6.98
N THR A 130 9.02 -11.96 7.52
CA THR A 130 10.16 -12.42 6.73
C THR A 130 9.80 -13.64 5.88
N ASN A 131 10.54 -13.86 4.80
CA ASN A 131 10.39 -15.00 3.91
C ASN A 131 10.65 -16.32 4.67
N SER A 132 9.71 -17.26 4.63
CA SER A 132 9.81 -18.51 5.41
C SER A 132 10.93 -19.48 4.99
N VAL A 133 11.61 -19.22 3.87
CA VAL A 133 12.72 -20.05 3.36
C VAL A 133 14.08 -19.38 3.60
N THR A 134 14.22 -18.08 3.33
CA THR A 134 15.49 -17.36 3.52
C THR A 134 15.61 -16.72 4.90
N GLY A 135 14.49 -16.53 5.60
CA GLY A 135 14.41 -15.80 6.87
C GLY A 135 14.58 -14.30 6.72
N LEU A 136 14.54 -13.74 5.49
CA LEU A 136 14.84 -12.33 5.19
C LEU A 136 13.58 -11.51 4.90
N ALA A 137 13.60 -10.22 5.22
CA ALA A 137 12.64 -9.22 4.77
C ALA A 137 12.72 -9.00 3.23
N PRO A 138 11.69 -8.42 2.59
CA PRO A 138 11.69 -8.23 1.13
C PRO A 138 12.91 -7.49 0.56
N GLU A 139 13.30 -6.38 1.19
CA GLU A 139 14.46 -5.56 0.81
C GLU A 139 15.80 -6.26 1.07
N ASP A 140 15.90 -7.13 2.07
CA ASP A 140 17.11 -7.92 2.32
C ASP A 140 17.22 -9.14 1.38
N ASN A 141 16.06 -9.67 0.96
CA ASN A 141 15.96 -10.82 0.07
C ASN A 141 16.23 -10.43 -1.40
N ASP A 142 15.91 -9.19 -1.80
CA ASP A 142 16.26 -8.63 -3.11
C ASP A 142 16.63 -7.12 -3.04
N PRO A 143 17.81 -6.78 -2.48
CA PRO A 143 18.23 -5.39 -2.26
C PRO A 143 18.57 -4.62 -3.55
N THR A 144 18.46 -5.28 -4.70
CA THR A 144 18.66 -4.64 -6.02
C THR A 144 17.37 -4.20 -6.68
N LEU A 145 16.23 -4.77 -6.29
CA LEU A 145 14.94 -4.54 -6.94
C LEU A 145 13.87 -4.04 -5.97
N ILE A 146 13.90 -4.47 -4.70
CA ILE A 146 12.97 -4.01 -3.67
C ILE A 146 13.69 -2.99 -2.79
N LYS A 147 13.09 -1.78 -2.67
CA LYS A 147 13.66 -0.61 -1.98
C LYS A 147 12.63 0.02 -1.06
N GLU A 148 13.04 0.85 -0.10
CA GLU A 148 12.12 1.73 0.61
C GLU A 148 11.45 2.72 -0.35
N ILE A 149 10.17 3.03 -0.15
CA ILE A 149 9.39 3.93 -1.00
C ILE A 149 9.15 5.26 -0.28
N THR A 150 9.69 6.34 -0.85
CA THR A 150 9.46 7.71 -0.36
C THR A 150 8.01 8.13 -0.58
N ILE A 151 7.34 8.58 0.48
CA ILE A 151 5.99 9.17 0.42
C ILE A 151 6.09 10.67 0.10
N ALA A 152 5.35 11.10 -0.91
CA ALA A 152 5.41 12.48 -1.41
C ALA A 152 5.14 13.52 -0.33
N SER A 153 5.86 14.65 -0.36
CA SER A 153 5.67 15.75 0.61
C SER A 153 4.74 16.85 0.14
N GLU A 154 4.44 16.92 -1.16
CA GLU A 154 3.63 17.95 -1.79
C GLU A 154 2.61 17.30 -2.74
N ALA A 155 1.45 17.93 -2.90
CA ALA A 155 0.41 17.44 -3.81
C ALA A 155 0.86 17.65 -5.26
N PRO A 156 0.61 16.69 -6.16
CA PRO A 156 0.94 16.85 -7.58
C PRO A 156 0.09 17.98 -8.19
N ALA A 157 0.70 18.81 -9.02
CA ALA A 157 0.01 19.89 -9.69
C ALA A 157 -0.85 19.39 -10.85
N VAL A 158 -1.86 20.17 -11.23
CA VAL A 158 -2.64 19.94 -12.45
C VAL A 158 -1.72 19.84 -13.68
N ASN A 159 -2.00 18.85 -14.53
CA ASN A 159 -1.20 18.36 -15.66
C ASN A 159 0.15 17.68 -15.32
N ASP A 160 0.50 17.45 -14.04
CA ASP A 160 1.66 16.61 -13.71
C ASP A 160 1.40 15.16 -14.17
N GLU A 161 2.36 14.59 -14.90
CA GLU A 161 2.31 13.20 -15.36
C GLU A 161 2.78 12.25 -14.26
N PHE A 162 1.91 11.33 -13.87
CA PHE A 162 2.18 10.28 -12.88
C PHE A 162 2.13 8.89 -13.53
N LEU A 163 2.80 7.92 -12.91
CA LEU A 163 2.77 6.51 -13.27
C LEU A 163 1.94 5.73 -12.25
N THR A 164 0.94 4.98 -12.70
CA THR A 164 0.13 4.09 -11.84
C THR A 164 0.41 2.62 -12.15
N ILE A 165 0.46 1.78 -11.11
CA ILE A 165 0.67 0.33 -11.22
C ILE A 165 -0.53 -0.39 -10.58
N GLY A 166 -1.06 -1.40 -11.29
CA GLY A 166 -2.16 -2.23 -10.81
C GLY A 166 -2.02 -3.69 -11.22
N TYR A 167 -2.51 -4.58 -10.37
CA TYR A 167 -2.71 -6.00 -10.63
C TYR A 167 -4.17 -6.31 -10.98
N GLY A 168 -4.52 -6.21 -12.27
CA GLY A 168 -5.92 -6.24 -12.66
C GLY A 168 -6.31 -6.72 -14.04
N ARG A 169 -7.63 -6.62 -14.27
CA ARG A 169 -8.35 -7.29 -15.36
C ARG A 169 -7.76 -6.94 -16.71
N THR A 170 -7.30 -7.95 -17.43
CA THR A 170 -6.75 -7.76 -18.76
C THR A 170 -7.74 -7.05 -19.67
N ARG A 171 -7.22 -6.01 -20.35
CA ARG A 171 -7.84 -5.35 -21.49
C ARG A 171 -8.19 -6.42 -22.54
N VAL A 172 -9.43 -6.39 -23.01
CA VAL A 172 -9.84 -7.13 -24.21
C VAL A 172 -9.74 -6.15 -25.38
N THR A 173 -9.01 -6.53 -26.43
CA THR A 173 -8.90 -5.75 -27.67
C THR A 173 -9.98 -6.15 -28.66
N ASN A 174 -10.51 -5.19 -29.41
CA ASN A 174 -11.45 -5.44 -30.49
C ASN A 174 -10.72 -6.01 -31.72
N PRO A 175 -10.92 -7.27 -32.13
CA PRO A 175 -10.19 -7.85 -33.27
C PRO A 175 -10.62 -7.28 -34.64
N SER A 176 -11.62 -6.40 -34.69
CA SER A 176 -12.14 -5.80 -35.93
C SER A 176 -11.74 -4.33 -36.14
N ASP A 177 -11.12 -3.70 -35.15
CA ASP A 177 -10.60 -2.32 -35.21
C ASP A 177 -9.07 -2.37 -35.21
N PRO A 178 -8.34 -1.59 -36.04
CA PRO A 178 -6.88 -1.65 -36.09
C PRO A 178 -6.19 -1.15 -34.81
N ASN A 179 -6.84 -0.34 -33.98
CA ASN A 179 -6.34 0.10 -32.68
C ASN A 179 -6.98 -0.72 -31.53
N GLY A 180 -7.85 -1.69 -31.87
CA GLY A 180 -8.63 -2.55 -30.98
C GLY A 180 -9.52 -1.82 -30.02
N ILE A 181 -9.90 -0.60 -30.40
CA ILE A 181 -10.87 0.22 -29.72
C ILE A 181 -12.25 -0.39 -29.98
N TYR A 182 -13.06 -0.44 -28.93
CA TYR A 182 -14.47 -0.75 -29.01
C TYR A 182 -15.27 0.54 -29.20
N HIS A 183 -16.27 0.46 -30.08
CA HIS A 183 -17.16 1.56 -30.40
C HIS A 183 -18.55 1.26 -29.86
N TRP A 184 -19.14 2.22 -29.16
CA TRP A 184 -20.47 2.08 -28.58
C TRP A 184 -21.37 3.27 -28.92
N ASP A 185 -22.64 3.00 -29.18
CA ASP A 185 -23.64 4.06 -29.34
C ASP A 185 -24.11 4.63 -27.98
N ALA A 186 -24.97 5.64 -28.01
CA ALA A 186 -25.57 6.27 -26.83
C ALA A 186 -26.38 5.31 -25.91
N SER A 187 -26.69 4.09 -26.36
CA SER A 187 -27.36 3.04 -25.57
C SER A 187 -26.39 2.00 -25.01
N TRP A 188 -25.09 2.18 -25.25
CA TRP A 188 -24.05 1.19 -25.02
C TRP A 188 -24.30 -0.12 -25.82
N ALA A 189 -24.83 -0.05 -27.03
CA ALA A 189 -24.73 -1.15 -27.99
C ALA A 189 -23.38 -1.07 -28.73
N GLU A 190 -22.77 -2.22 -29.05
CA GLU A 190 -21.60 -2.24 -29.95
C GLU A 190 -22.02 -1.86 -31.37
N THR A 191 -21.22 -1.01 -32.00
CA THR A 191 -21.54 -0.39 -33.30
C THR A 191 -20.27 -0.21 -34.14
N SER A 192 -20.40 0.31 -35.36
CA SER A 192 -19.25 0.75 -36.16
C SER A 192 -18.76 2.13 -35.71
N GLU A 193 -17.47 2.43 -35.87
CA GLU A 193 -16.87 3.76 -35.61
C GLU A 193 -17.74 4.93 -36.09
N ALA A 194 -18.22 4.91 -37.34
CA ALA A 194 -19.04 5.98 -37.94
C ALA A 194 -20.43 6.19 -37.28
N ALA A 195 -20.83 5.34 -36.35
CA ALA A 195 -22.08 5.42 -35.58
C ALA A 195 -21.83 5.39 -34.05
N ALA A 196 -20.56 5.53 -33.64
CA ALA A 196 -20.16 5.58 -32.25
C ALA A 196 -20.57 6.90 -31.57
N THR A 197 -20.83 6.81 -30.28
CA THR A 197 -20.93 7.95 -29.33
C THR A 197 -19.79 7.88 -28.32
N TYR A 198 -19.35 6.67 -27.98
CA TYR A 198 -18.25 6.40 -27.06
C TYR A 198 -17.23 5.45 -27.69
N HIS A 199 -15.98 5.64 -27.31
CA HIS A 199 -14.82 4.87 -27.74
C HIS A 199 -14.06 4.41 -26.49
N GLY A 200 -13.34 3.29 -26.56
CA GLY A 200 -12.46 2.84 -25.49
C GLY A 200 -12.29 1.33 -25.47
N TYR A 201 -12.18 0.73 -24.29
CA TYR A 201 -11.78 -0.66 -24.11
C TYR A 201 -12.78 -1.51 -23.31
N ARG A 202 -12.80 -2.81 -23.62
CA ARG A 202 -13.46 -3.81 -22.77
C ARG A 202 -12.48 -4.38 -21.76
N ILE A 203 -13.02 -4.83 -20.64
CA ILE A 203 -12.28 -5.63 -19.65
C ILE A 203 -12.92 -7.01 -19.50
N ASN A 204 -12.11 -7.99 -19.12
CA ASN A 204 -12.62 -9.32 -18.82
C ASN A 204 -13.39 -9.30 -17.48
N VAL A 205 -14.66 -9.72 -17.48
CA VAL A 205 -15.59 -9.65 -16.32
C VAL A 205 -15.87 -10.99 -15.65
N ASN A 206 -15.12 -12.04 -16.01
CA ASN A 206 -15.22 -13.33 -15.32
C ASN A 206 -14.48 -13.26 -13.96
N ASN A 207 -15.10 -12.62 -12.97
CA ASN A 207 -14.58 -12.29 -11.63
C ASN A 207 -13.97 -13.46 -10.80
N GLN A 208 -13.98 -14.70 -11.30
CA GLN A 208 -13.55 -15.90 -10.58
C GLN A 208 -12.24 -16.52 -11.08
N SER A 209 -11.60 -15.95 -12.11
CA SER A 209 -10.38 -16.54 -12.68
C SER A 209 -9.16 -15.63 -12.47
N PRO A 210 -8.17 -16.03 -11.64
CA PRO A 210 -6.97 -15.22 -11.39
C PRO A 210 -6.09 -15.06 -12.63
N THR A 211 -6.19 -15.95 -13.63
CA THR A 211 -5.49 -15.82 -14.93
C THR A 211 -6.00 -14.66 -15.80
N LEU A 212 -6.99 -13.90 -15.30
CA LEU A 212 -7.52 -12.71 -15.96
C LEU A 212 -6.99 -11.42 -15.35
N HIS A 213 -6.19 -11.49 -14.28
CA HIS A 213 -5.47 -10.35 -13.75
C HIS A 213 -4.02 -10.39 -14.22
N THR A 214 -3.40 -9.23 -14.35
CA THR A 214 -1.99 -9.09 -14.70
C THR A 214 -1.46 -7.81 -14.06
N LYS A 215 -0.19 -7.84 -13.59
CA LYS A 215 0.48 -6.63 -13.11
C LYS A 215 0.81 -5.76 -14.31
N THR A 216 0.39 -4.51 -14.27
CA THR A 216 0.42 -3.57 -15.40
C THR A 216 0.74 -2.16 -14.93
N TRP A 217 1.41 -1.37 -15.77
CA TRP A 217 1.68 0.04 -15.50
C TRP A 217 1.39 0.91 -16.72
N GLY A 218 1.01 2.16 -16.47
CA GLY A 218 0.89 3.20 -17.48
C GLY A 218 0.95 4.57 -16.81
N VAL A 219 0.83 5.64 -17.58
CA VAL A 219 0.97 7.02 -17.09
C VAL A 219 -0.24 7.86 -17.47
N ASN A 220 -0.66 8.77 -16.61
CA ASN A 220 -1.72 9.74 -16.91
C ASN A 220 -1.42 11.06 -16.17
N GLN A 221 -2.24 12.09 -16.37
CA GLN A 221 -2.04 13.43 -15.82
C GLN A 221 -3.11 13.78 -14.78
N VAL A 222 -2.75 14.63 -13.82
CA VAL A 222 -3.70 15.21 -12.86
C VAL A 222 -4.67 16.15 -13.58
N ASP A 223 -5.97 15.89 -13.44
CA ASP A 223 -7.04 16.66 -14.08
C ASP A 223 -7.55 17.82 -13.18
N ARG A 224 -8.30 18.75 -13.77
CA ARG A 224 -8.93 19.89 -13.09
C ARG A 224 -10.29 19.53 -12.51
N ASP A 225 -10.25 19.16 -11.24
CA ASP A 225 -11.41 18.96 -10.36
C ASP A 225 -12.53 20.03 -10.52
N SER A 226 -12.17 21.31 -10.68
CA SER A 226 -13.07 22.48 -10.67
C SER A 226 -14.30 22.46 -11.61
N GLU A 227 -14.38 21.52 -12.56
CA GLU A 227 -15.53 21.35 -13.46
C GLU A 227 -16.48 20.20 -13.07
N ARG A 228 -16.11 19.33 -12.11
CA ARG A 228 -16.77 18.04 -11.85
C ARG A 228 -17.41 17.91 -10.48
N GLU A 229 -16.73 18.29 -9.39
CA GLU A 229 -17.18 18.04 -8.00
C GLU A 229 -17.38 19.32 -7.18
N SER A 230 -18.26 19.25 -6.17
CA SER A 230 -18.54 20.38 -5.28
C SER A 230 -17.78 20.24 -3.96
N GLY A 231 -16.49 20.58 -3.97
CA GLY A 231 -15.64 20.51 -2.77
C GLY A 231 -14.19 20.97 -2.94
N THR A 232 -13.81 21.39 -4.15
CA THR A 232 -12.44 21.68 -4.58
C THR A 232 -11.73 22.71 -3.68
N ASP A 233 -10.48 22.45 -3.31
CA ASP A 233 -9.61 23.41 -2.62
C ASP A 233 -8.61 24.08 -3.58
N SER A 234 -7.50 24.61 -3.05
CA SER A 234 -6.40 25.18 -3.85
C SER A 234 -5.53 24.12 -4.52
N ASP A 235 -5.60 22.88 -4.04
CA ASP A 235 -4.63 21.82 -4.31
C ASP A 235 -5.26 20.74 -5.23
N ASN A 236 -6.55 20.91 -5.57
CA ASN A 236 -7.39 20.13 -6.49
C ASN A 236 -7.85 18.78 -5.91
N ASN A 237 -7.98 18.72 -4.58
CA ASN A 237 -8.43 17.52 -3.89
C ASN A 237 -9.97 17.41 -3.78
N VAL A 238 -10.49 16.22 -4.08
CA VAL A 238 -11.88 15.82 -3.88
C VAL A 238 -12.02 14.88 -2.69
N VAL A 239 -13.04 15.12 -1.86
CA VAL A 239 -13.50 14.14 -0.88
C VAL A 239 -14.47 13.16 -1.54
N ILE A 240 -14.09 11.89 -1.63
CA ILE A 240 -14.98 10.83 -2.16
C ILE A 240 -15.40 9.87 -1.05
N SER A 241 -16.64 9.39 -1.09
CA SER A 241 -17.11 8.29 -0.24
C SER A 241 -16.86 6.95 -0.96
N VAL A 242 -16.05 6.07 -0.37
CA VAL A 242 -15.63 4.80 -0.99
C VAL A 242 -16.26 3.60 -0.29
N GLY A 243 -16.75 2.67 -1.11
CA GLY A 243 -17.24 1.35 -0.68
C GLY A 243 -18.52 1.35 0.15
N LEU A 244 -18.93 0.15 0.56
CA LEU A 244 -20.15 -0.07 1.34
C LEU A 244 -20.05 0.41 2.81
N ALA A 245 -18.85 0.75 3.27
CA ALA A 245 -18.56 1.17 4.64
C ALA A 245 -18.77 2.69 4.87
N GLY A 246 -19.00 3.47 3.81
CA GLY A 246 -19.21 4.93 3.92
C GLY A 246 -17.97 5.68 4.43
N ARG A 247 -16.78 5.17 4.11
CA ARG A 247 -15.51 5.82 4.47
C ARG A 247 -15.13 6.86 3.44
N HIS A 248 -14.45 7.90 3.87
CA HIS A 248 -13.97 8.96 3.00
C HIS A 248 -12.49 8.81 2.69
N ALA A 249 -12.09 9.21 1.48
CA ALA A 249 -10.71 9.46 1.11
C ALA A 249 -10.60 10.87 0.53
N ILE A 250 -9.51 11.57 0.84
CA ILE A 250 -9.10 12.79 0.16
C ILE A 250 -8.29 12.34 -1.06
N THR A 251 -8.74 12.74 -2.25
CA THR A 251 -8.31 12.14 -3.52
C THR A 251 -8.03 13.18 -4.58
N ILE A 252 -7.27 12.79 -5.61
CA ILE A 252 -7.01 13.56 -6.82
C ILE A 252 -7.62 12.81 -8.01
N ILE A 253 -8.13 13.57 -8.98
CA ILE A 253 -8.82 13.05 -10.16
C ILE A 253 -7.89 13.07 -11.39
N SER A 254 -8.09 12.10 -12.28
CA SER A 254 -7.49 12.04 -13.61
C SER A 254 -8.55 11.57 -14.63
N GLU A 255 -8.52 12.12 -15.85
CA GLU A 255 -9.40 11.77 -16.98
C GLU A 255 -8.65 10.88 -17.99
N PHE A 256 -9.37 9.98 -18.67
CA PHE A 256 -8.83 9.11 -19.73
C PHE A 256 -9.16 9.70 -21.11
N ASP A 257 -8.42 10.70 -21.58
CA ASP A 257 -8.83 11.61 -22.67
C ASP A 257 -8.56 11.10 -24.11
N SER A 258 -7.55 10.25 -24.33
CA SER A 258 -7.11 9.70 -25.63
C SER A 258 -6.63 10.69 -26.69
N ALA A 259 -5.40 10.45 -27.18
CA ALA A 259 -4.67 11.31 -28.12
C ALA A 259 -5.40 11.59 -29.44
N SER A 260 -6.31 10.69 -29.82
CA SER A 260 -6.76 10.55 -31.22
C SER A 260 -8.22 10.92 -31.48
N TYR A 261 -9.07 11.08 -30.45
CA TYR A 261 -10.52 11.12 -30.66
C TYR A 261 -11.24 12.44 -30.30
N GLY A 262 -10.57 13.42 -29.67
CA GLY A 262 -11.30 14.51 -29.00
C GLY A 262 -10.86 15.96 -29.21
N GLY A 263 -9.77 16.28 -29.90
CA GLY A 263 -9.36 17.69 -30.11
C GLY A 263 -9.08 18.50 -28.83
N SER A 264 -8.84 17.82 -27.70
CA SER A 264 -8.34 18.41 -26.47
C SER A 264 -6.96 19.03 -26.71
N SER A 265 -6.61 20.05 -25.94
CA SER A 265 -5.27 20.68 -25.99
C SER A 265 -4.23 19.95 -25.14
N PHE A 266 -4.56 18.77 -24.62
CA PHE A 266 -3.71 17.98 -23.74
C PHE A 266 -2.70 17.17 -24.55
N GLN A 267 -1.48 17.05 -24.01
CA GLN A 267 -0.49 16.12 -24.54
C GLN A 267 -0.76 14.76 -23.91
N VAL A 268 -1.54 13.94 -24.61
CA VAL A 268 -1.79 12.58 -24.18
C VAL A 268 -0.50 11.79 -24.22
N SER A 269 -0.24 11.07 -23.14
CA SER A 269 0.99 10.31 -22.96
C SER A 269 1.05 9.10 -23.91
N GLN A 270 2.25 8.54 -24.10
CA GLN A 270 2.41 7.33 -24.92
C GLN A 270 1.71 6.10 -24.29
N TYR A 271 1.53 6.09 -22.97
CA TYR A 271 1.08 4.91 -22.20
C TYR A 271 -0.14 5.24 -21.34
N GLU A 272 -1.13 5.93 -21.91
CA GLU A 272 -2.24 6.54 -21.18
C GLU A 272 -2.96 5.52 -20.29
N ALA A 273 -2.96 5.77 -18.98
CA ALA A 273 -3.48 4.85 -17.98
C ALA A 273 -4.88 5.20 -17.48
N MET A 274 -5.74 4.19 -17.39
CA MET A 274 -7.06 4.30 -16.76
C MET A 274 -7.38 3.08 -15.90
N LEU A 275 -7.95 3.32 -14.72
CA LEU A 275 -8.36 2.23 -13.83
C LEU A 275 -9.60 1.48 -14.36
N ALA A 276 -9.65 0.15 -14.18
CA ALA A 276 -10.84 -0.68 -14.45
C ALA A 276 -11.59 -1.06 -13.16
N SER A 277 -12.03 -2.33 -12.88
CA SER A 277 -12.78 -2.69 -11.63
C SER A 277 -12.13 -3.74 -10.66
N ASN A 278 -11.88 -3.34 -9.35
CA ASN A 278 -11.15 -3.80 -8.10
C ASN A 278 -9.64 -3.39 -7.63
N ASP A 279 -8.69 -2.74 -8.37
CA ASP A 279 -7.23 -2.32 -8.13
C ASP A 279 -7.07 -1.16 -7.16
N SER A 280 -8.11 -0.89 -6.42
CA SER A 280 -8.00 -0.01 -5.28
C SER A 280 -6.83 -0.49 -4.40
N GLY A 281 -5.95 0.40 -3.97
CA GLY A 281 -4.67 0.06 -3.33
C GLY A 281 -3.45 -0.10 -4.25
N GLY A 282 -3.61 -0.13 -5.57
CA GLY A 282 -2.47 -0.03 -6.50
C GLY A 282 -1.80 1.36 -6.41
N PRO A 283 -0.46 1.45 -6.40
CA PRO A 283 0.23 2.72 -6.18
C PRO A 283 0.18 3.67 -7.37
N VAL A 284 0.30 4.96 -7.06
CA VAL A 284 0.48 6.07 -8.00
C VAL A 284 1.74 6.83 -7.61
N PHE A 285 2.67 6.98 -8.56
CA PHE A 285 3.97 7.61 -8.37
C PHE A 285 4.12 8.86 -9.24
N LEU A 286 4.65 9.94 -8.66
CA LEU A 286 5.11 11.11 -9.41
C LEU A 286 6.64 11.09 -9.47
N LYS A 287 7.19 11.60 -10.58
CA LYS A 287 8.62 11.81 -10.73
C LYS A 287 8.98 13.26 -10.44
N ILE A 288 9.73 13.49 -9.35
CA ILE A 288 10.18 14.81 -8.91
C ILE A 288 11.55 15.13 -9.55
N ASP A 289 11.79 16.38 -9.94
CA ASP A 289 13.10 16.91 -10.34
C ASP A 289 13.63 17.83 -9.22
N ASP A 290 14.78 17.48 -8.64
CA ASP A 290 15.42 18.23 -7.55
C ASP A 290 16.03 19.58 -8.01
N GLY A 291 15.87 19.95 -9.29
CA GLY A 291 16.47 21.15 -9.90
C GLY A 291 17.97 21.00 -10.19
N GLY A 292 18.51 19.78 -10.08
CA GLY A 292 19.91 19.44 -10.32
C GLY A 292 20.16 18.61 -11.58
N GLY A 293 19.11 18.29 -12.36
CA GLY A 293 19.16 17.21 -13.35
C GLY A 293 19.23 15.81 -12.69
N GLN A 294 18.82 15.75 -11.42
CA GLN A 294 18.53 14.51 -10.69
C GLN A 294 17.04 14.46 -10.45
N SER A 295 16.51 13.24 -10.43
CA SER A 295 15.07 13.02 -10.30
C SER A 295 14.82 11.68 -9.64
N HIS A 296 13.86 11.63 -8.72
CA HIS A 296 13.42 10.42 -8.03
C HIS A 296 11.92 10.24 -8.16
N TRP A 297 11.45 9.06 -7.78
CA TRP A 297 10.03 8.73 -7.74
C TRP A 297 9.52 8.80 -6.31
N GLU A 298 8.37 9.45 -6.12
CA GLU A 298 7.66 9.51 -4.84
C GLU A 298 6.27 8.91 -5.00
N LEU A 299 5.82 8.16 -3.99
CA LEU A 299 4.46 7.66 -3.92
C LEU A 299 3.51 8.81 -3.54
N ILE A 300 2.76 9.30 -4.51
CA ILE A 300 1.75 10.35 -4.31
C ILE A 300 0.39 9.77 -3.91
N GLY A 301 0.11 8.51 -4.20
CA GLY A 301 -1.24 7.98 -4.04
C GLY A 301 -1.43 6.48 -4.05
N VAL A 302 -2.63 6.05 -3.65
CA VAL A 302 -3.16 4.72 -3.98
C VAL A 302 -4.51 4.84 -4.68
N ASN A 303 -4.71 4.04 -5.72
CA ASN A 303 -5.94 3.95 -6.49
C ASN A 303 -7.16 3.68 -5.58
N HIS A 304 -8.33 4.28 -5.86
CA HIS A 304 -9.57 4.01 -5.11
C HIS A 304 -10.77 3.68 -6.01
N ALA A 305 -11.08 4.53 -6.98
CA ALA A 305 -12.40 4.58 -7.61
C ALA A 305 -12.34 4.89 -9.11
N VAL A 306 -13.32 4.39 -9.85
CA VAL A 306 -13.63 4.80 -11.22
C VAL A 306 -14.97 5.50 -11.27
N PHE A 307 -15.01 6.63 -11.98
CA PHE A 307 -16.21 7.38 -12.34
C PHE A 307 -16.47 7.15 -13.84
N PRO A 308 -17.24 6.11 -14.19
CA PRO A 308 -17.73 5.96 -15.55
C PRO A 308 -18.83 7.00 -15.82
N TYR A 309 -19.29 7.09 -17.08
CA TYR A 309 -20.53 7.76 -17.47
C TYR A 309 -21.78 7.04 -16.93
N SER A 310 -21.87 6.89 -15.61
CA SER A 310 -22.90 6.20 -14.85
C SER A 310 -24.28 6.86 -15.00
N GLN A 311 -24.33 8.20 -15.08
CA GLN A 311 -25.55 8.94 -15.44
C GLN A 311 -26.09 8.58 -16.83
N GLN A 312 -25.25 8.02 -17.69
CA GLN A 312 -25.56 7.58 -19.06
C GLN A 312 -25.63 6.04 -19.15
N GLY A 313 -25.63 5.33 -18.01
CA GLY A 313 -25.86 3.89 -17.94
C GLY A 313 -24.68 3.00 -18.35
N GLN A 314 -23.44 3.51 -18.32
CA GLN A 314 -22.25 2.75 -18.74
C GLN A 314 -22.11 1.39 -18.04
N PRO A 315 -22.08 0.27 -18.79
CA PRO A 315 -21.83 -1.04 -18.22
C PRO A 315 -20.41 -1.16 -17.66
N GLY A 316 -20.29 -1.65 -16.42
CA GLY A 316 -19.00 -1.80 -15.71
C GLY A 316 -18.00 -2.81 -16.31
N ASN A 317 -18.24 -3.31 -17.52
CA ASN A 317 -17.29 -4.08 -18.33
C ASN A 317 -16.60 -3.25 -19.43
N ARG A 318 -16.78 -1.92 -19.39
CA ARG A 318 -16.32 -0.97 -20.40
C ARG A 318 -15.66 0.21 -19.74
N VAL A 319 -14.50 0.57 -20.27
CA VAL A 319 -13.80 1.80 -19.93
C VAL A 319 -13.81 2.63 -21.19
N ALA A 320 -14.48 3.78 -21.14
CA ALA A 320 -14.60 4.70 -22.25
C ALA A 320 -13.63 5.86 -22.06
N PHE A 321 -13.14 6.44 -23.15
CA PHE A 321 -12.44 7.71 -23.09
C PHE A 321 -13.38 8.79 -22.55
N GLY A 322 -12.85 9.68 -21.71
CA GLY A 322 -13.57 10.61 -20.83
C GLY A 322 -14.16 9.98 -19.55
N ASN A 323 -13.88 8.70 -19.28
CA ASN A 323 -13.98 8.17 -17.90
C ASN A 323 -12.96 8.88 -17.00
N HIS A 324 -13.26 8.97 -15.70
CA HIS A 324 -12.31 9.51 -14.72
C HIS A 324 -12.02 8.47 -13.65
N PHE A 325 -10.90 8.63 -12.95
CA PHE A 325 -10.58 7.85 -11.76
C PHE A 325 -10.03 8.74 -10.65
N ALA A 326 -10.09 8.21 -9.42
CA ALA A 326 -9.49 8.84 -8.25
C ALA A 326 -8.50 7.91 -7.55
N PHE A 327 -7.42 8.53 -7.09
CA PHE A 327 -6.42 7.97 -6.18
C PHE A 327 -6.28 8.87 -4.95
N THR A 328 -5.90 8.34 -3.79
CA THR A 328 -5.64 9.14 -2.58
C THR A 328 -4.55 10.16 -2.86
N ASP A 329 -4.67 11.36 -2.31
CA ASP A 329 -3.49 12.19 -2.10
C ASP A 329 -2.83 11.81 -0.78
N LEU A 330 -1.68 11.11 -0.84
CA LEU A 330 -0.89 10.75 0.34
C LEU A 330 -0.01 11.89 0.84
N SER A 331 0.20 12.96 0.05
CA SER A 331 0.97 14.14 0.47
C SER A 331 0.24 14.96 1.53
N VAL A 332 -1.10 14.85 1.59
CA VAL A 332 -1.94 15.41 2.65
C VAL A 332 -1.32 15.05 3.99
N SER A 333 -0.78 16.06 4.67
CA SER A 333 0.06 15.91 5.86
C SER A 333 -0.52 14.98 6.93
N HIS A 334 -1.85 14.90 7.04
CA HIS A 334 -2.55 13.97 7.93
C HIS A 334 -2.29 12.49 7.61
N TYR A 335 -2.34 12.08 6.34
CA TYR A 335 -1.99 10.69 5.97
C TYR A 335 -0.48 10.48 5.96
N ARG A 336 0.27 11.42 5.37
CA ARG A 336 1.74 11.33 5.28
C ARG A 336 2.38 11.08 6.64
N ASN A 337 2.02 11.89 7.64
CA ASN A 337 2.58 11.77 8.99
C ASN A 337 2.25 10.42 9.63
N GLN A 338 1.00 9.94 9.49
CA GLN A 338 0.63 8.60 10.00
C GLN A 338 1.46 7.49 9.34
N ILE A 339 1.68 7.55 8.02
CA ILE A 339 2.50 6.56 7.31
C ILE A 339 3.95 6.63 7.77
N THR A 340 4.55 7.83 7.88
CA THR A 340 5.94 7.97 8.33
C THR A 340 6.14 7.58 9.80
N ASP A 341 5.16 7.89 10.66
CA ASP A 341 5.18 7.49 12.07
C ASP A 341 5.11 5.96 12.20
N MET A 342 4.33 5.28 11.35
CA MET A 342 4.25 3.81 11.29
C MET A 342 5.50 3.17 10.68
N LEU A 343 6.10 3.76 9.64
CA LEU A 343 7.35 3.27 9.06
C LEU A 343 8.53 3.37 10.03
N ALA A 344 8.51 4.39 10.91
CA ALA A 344 9.46 4.58 12.00
C ALA A 344 9.06 3.87 13.31
N ASP A 345 7.95 3.13 13.31
CA ASP A 345 7.58 2.26 14.43
C ASP A 345 8.34 0.94 14.32
N ASP A 346 9.04 0.56 15.38
CA ASP A 346 9.77 -0.69 15.49
C ASP A 346 8.92 -1.79 16.16
N VAL A 347 7.64 -1.56 16.47
CA VAL A 347 6.73 -2.61 16.95
C VAL A 347 6.22 -3.46 15.78
N TYR A 348 6.69 -4.71 15.69
CA TYR A 348 6.44 -5.61 14.56
C TYR A 348 5.15 -6.46 14.64
N SER A 349 4.59 -6.65 15.84
CA SER A 349 3.31 -7.33 16.07
C SER A 349 2.67 -6.85 17.38
N VAL A 350 1.67 -7.57 17.89
CA VAL A 350 1.23 -7.46 19.28
C VAL A 350 2.44 -7.56 20.21
N ILE A 351 2.56 -6.66 21.19
CA ILE A 351 3.66 -6.72 22.18
C ILE A 351 3.68 -8.13 22.81
N GLY A 352 4.84 -8.80 22.79
CA GLY A 352 4.98 -10.18 23.26
C GLY A 352 4.89 -11.26 22.18
N ASP A 353 4.34 -10.98 20.99
CA ASP A 353 4.29 -11.92 19.86
C ASP A 353 5.62 -11.88 19.08
N ALA A 354 6.62 -12.62 19.56
CA ALA A 354 7.92 -12.76 18.89
C ALA A 354 7.84 -13.62 17.64
N ASN A 355 6.93 -14.60 17.59
CA ASN A 355 6.84 -15.52 16.46
C ASN A 355 6.01 -14.96 15.27
N LEU A 356 5.30 -13.85 15.49
CA LEU A 356 4.47 -13.09 14.56
C LEU A 356 3.18 -13.83 14.13
N ASP A 357 2.66 -14.76 14.93
CA ASP A 357 1.40 -15.47 14.62
C ASP A 357 0.13 -14.70 15.01
N GLY A 358 0.28 -13.52 15.64
CA GLY A 358 -0.81 -12.68 16.12
C GLY A 358 -1.40 -13.17 17.45
N SER A 359 -0.69 -14.00 18.22
CA SER A 359 -1.16 -14.49 19.52
C SER A 359 -0.01 -14.67 20.51
N VAL A 360 0.06 -13.79 21.51
CA VAL A 360 1.04 -13.90 22.60
C VAL A 360 0.82 -15.19 23.39
N THR A 361 1.73 -16.15 23.22
CA THR A 361 1.63 -17.50 23.80
C THR A 361 2.95 -17.92 24.46
N GLY A 362 2.85 -18.73 25.52
CA GLY A 362 4.03 -19.17 26.24
C GLY A 362 3.70 -20.16 27.35
N GLU A 363 4.17 -21.41 27.20
CA GLU A 363 4.05 -22.44 28.23
C GLU A 363 5.38 -23.19 28.41
N ILE A 364 5.47 -23.94 29.52
CA ILE A 364 6.62 -24.80 29.84
C ILE A 364 6.11 -26.24 29.92
N VAL A 365 6.18 -26.97 28.81
CA VAL A 365 5.67 -28.34 28.70
C VAL A 365 6.83 -29.32 28.78
N GLY A 366 6.91 -30.08 29.87
CA GLY A 366 7.98 -31.06 30.07
C GLY A 366 9.39 -30.48 30.22
N GLY A 367 9.50 -29.19 30.54
CA GLY A 367 10.79 -28.46 30.60
C GLY A 367 11.23 -27.85 29.28
N VAL A 368 10.35 -27.82 28.27
CA VAL A 368 10.57 -27.16 26.98
C VAL A 368 9.63 -25.95 26.87
N ALA A 369 10.14 -24.82 26.39
CA ALA A 369 9.36 -23.63 26.10
C ALA A 369 8.56 -23.80 24.80
N THR A 370 7.41 -23.14 24.69
CA THR A 370 6.56 -23.13 23.48
C THR A 370 6.06 -21.73 23.17
N GLY A 371 5.63 -21.46 21.92
CA GLY A 371 5.16 -20.14 21.52
C GLY A 371 6.28 -19.10 21.54
N ASP A 372 5.96 -17.86 21.87
CA ASP A 372 6.91 -16.73 21.96
C ASP A 372 7.95 -16.92 23.06
N LEU A 373 7.61 -17.68 24.10
CA LEU A 373 8.58 -18.08 25.12
C LEU A 373 9.73 -18.89 24.52
N ALA A 374 9.47 -19.71 23.50
CA ALA A 374 10.53 -20.47 22.83
C ALA A 374 11.50 -19.53 22.10
N ALA A 375 10.98 -18.49 21.42
CA ALA A 375 11.81 -17.51 20.73
C ALA A 375 12.80 -16.80 21.69
N ILE A 376 12.32 -16.33 22.86
CA ILE A 376 13.19 -15.74 23.89
C ILE A 376 14.21 -16.75 24.45
N VAL A 377 13.78 -17.99 24.72
CA VAL A 377 14.66 -19.01 25.33
C VAL A 377 15.75 -19.48 24.37
N ASP A 378 15.39 -19.74 23.11
CA ASP A 378 16.31 -20.25 22.09
C ASP A 378 17.37 -19.21 21.67
N ASN A 379 17.06 -17.92 21.84
CA ASN A 379 17.95 -16.80 21.54
C ASN A 379 18.45 -16.06 22.79
N TRP A 380 18.33 -16.66 23.98
CA TRP A 380 18.69 -15.99 25.23
C TRP A 380 20.14 -15.49 25.25
N GLY A 381 20.31 -14.20 25.54
CA GLY A 381 21.62 -13.53 25.52
C GLY A 381 22.16 -13.25 24.12
N HIS A 382 21.34 -13.36 23.07
CA HIS A 382 21.66 -12.82 21.75
C HIS A 382 21.94 -11.31 21.86
N VAL A 383 22.81 -10.82 20.99
CA VAL A 383 23.17 -9.40 20.90
C VAL A 383 23.19 -9.00 19.43
N GLU A 384 22.35 -8.03 19.08
CA GLU A 384 22.23 -7.44 17.76
C GLU A 384 22.42 -5.92 17.87
N ALA A 385 22.93 -5.27 16.82
CA ALA A 385 23.26 -3.84 16.90
C ALA A 385 22.11 -2.93 16.45
N GLU A 386 21.09 -3.49 15.81
CA GLU A 386 20.04 -2.78 15.08
C GLU A 386 18.68 -3.34 15.52
N ALA A 387 17.76 -2.44 15.90
CA ALA A 387 16.37 -2.78 16.14
C ALA A 387 15.69 -3.07 14.80
N ASN A 388 15.20 -4.30 14.62
CA ASN A 388 14.53 -4.72 13.39
C ASN A 388 13.66 -5.96 13.66
N ILE A 389 12.99 -6.50 12.62
CA ILE A 389 12.19 -7.73 12.75
C ILE A 389 13.02 -8.94 13.21
N TYR A 390 14.32 -8.99 12.92
CA TYR A 390 15.18 -10.10 13.30
C TYR A 390 15.49 -10.08 14.80
N SER A 391 15.73 -8.89 15.38
CA SER A 391 15.88 -8.76 16.82
C SER A 391 14.56 -9.12 17.53
N TRP A 392 13.43 -8.63 17.01
CA TRP A 392 12.09 -8.97 17.50
C TRP A 392 11.79 -10.47 17.42
N GLN A 393 12.05 -11.13 16.29
CA GLN A 393 11.88 -12.58 16.10
C GLN A 393 12.83 -13.41 16.96
N ARG A 394 13.95 -12.82 17.41
CA ARG A 394 14.85 -13.39 18.42
C ARG A 394 14.43 -13.05 19.84
N GLY A 395 13.34 -12.31 20.03
CA GLY A 395 12.79 -11.99 21.34
C GLY A 395 13.44 -10.81 22.04
N ASP A 396 14.19 -9.96 21.34
CA ASP A 396 14.48 -8.59 21.76
C ASP A 396 13.24 -7.72 21.48
N MET A 397 12.37 -7.65 22.48
CA MET A 397 11.05 -7.00 22.43
C MET A 397 11.10 -5.55 22.92
N ASN A 398 12.15 -5.17 23.66
CA ASN A 398 12.38 -3.80 24.09
C ASN A 398 13.27 -3.00 23.12
N GLN A 399 13.94 -3.71 22.19
CA GLN A 399 14.81 -3.20 21.14
C GLN A 399 16.03 -2.44 21.65
N ASP A 400 16.59 -2.90 22.77
CA ASP A 400 17.89 -2.43 23.28
C ASP A 400 19.10 -3.14 22.65
N GLY A 401 18.85 -4.08 21.72
CA GLY A 401 19.85 -4.85 20.98
C GLY A 401 20.24 -6.14 21.69
N ARG A 402 19.43 -6.62 22.64
CA ARG A 402 19.70 -7.83 23.43
C ARG A 402 18.43 -8.57 23.75
N THR A 403 18.49 -9.90 23.71
CA THR A 403 17.42 -10.76 24.23
C THR A 403 17.73 -11.10 25.69
N ASP A 404 17.16 -10.37 26.65
CA ASP A 404 17.43 -10.58 28.07
C ASP A 404 16.19 -10.55 29.01
N ILE A 405 16.44 -10.32 30.30
CA ILE A 405 15.45 -10.34 31.37
C ILE A 405 14.44 -9.19 31.26
N ALA A 406 14.79 -8.12 30.55
CA ALA A 406 13.87 -7.04 30.21
C ALA A 406 12.78 -7.53 29.25
N ASP A 407 13.14 -8.25 28.19
CA ASP A 407 12.20 -8.79 27.19
C ASP A 407 11.33 -9.89 27.74
N PHE A 408 11.91 -10.81 28.52
CA PHE A 408 11.10 -11.75 29.27
C PHE A 408 10.15 -11.02 30.24
N GLY A 409 10.54 -9.86 30.78
CA GLY A 409 9.68 -8.98 31.54
C GLY A 409 8.48 -8.45 30.73
N VAL A 410 8.70 -8.07 29.47
CA VAL A 410 7.66 -7.66 28.51
C VAL A 410 6.73 -8.83 28.19
N LEU A 411 7.24 -9.93 27.65
CA LEU A 411 6.43 -11.13 27.33
C LEU A 411 5.62 -11.60 28.55
N ARG A 412 6.23 -11.63 29.74
CA ARG A 412 5.57 -12.06 30.97
C ARG A 412 4.45 -11.13 31.41
N SER A 413 4.52 -9.82 31.11
CA SER A 413 3.42 -8.88 31.34
C SER A 413 2.20 -9.30 30.54
N GLU A 414 2.39 -9.52 29.25
CA GLU A 414 1.32 -9.80 28.28
C GLU A 414 0.73 -11.21 28.48
N LEU A 415 1.55 -12.18 28.90
CA LEU A 415 1.10 -13.51 29.38
C LEU A 415 0.41 -13.47 30.78
N GLY A 416 0.06 -12.29 31.29
CA GLY A 416 -0.64 -12.10 32.57
C GLY A 416 0.15 -12.56 33.80
N GLY A 417 1.48 -12.64 33.70
CA GLY A 417 2.37 -13.11 34.76
C GLY A 417 2.34 -14.62 35.04
N SER A 418 1.70 -15.40 34.16
CA SER A 418 1.47 -16.86 34.29
C SER A 418 2.75 -17.67 34.47
N ILE A 419 3.84 -17.30 33.78
CA ILE A 419 5.16 -17.90 33.94
C ILE A 419 5.87 -17.26 35.13
N SER A 420 6.37 -18.08 36.07
CA SER A 420 7.17 -17.58 37.19
C SER A 420 8.62 -17.32 36.78
N MET A 421 9.24 -16.29 37.36
CA MET A 421 10.66 -15.98 37.10
C MET A 421 11.59 -17.16 37.44
N SER A 422 11.25 -17.95 38.47
CA SER A 422 11.98 -19.18 38.82
C SER A 422 11.83 -20.29 37.78
N SER A 423 10.67 -20.39 37.11
CA SER A 423 10.45 -21.38 36.05
C SER A 423 11.19 -21.01 34.78
N PHE A 424 11.23 -19.71 34.46
CA PHE A 424 12.00 -19.19 33.34
C PHE A 424 13.52 -19.32 33.55
N ALA A 425 14.02 -18.96 34.74
CA ALA A 425 15.44 -19.16 35.09
C ALA A 425 15.86 -20.64 35.06
N ALA A 426 14.94 -21.58 35.27
CA ALA A 426 15.20 -23.02 35.10
C ALA A 426 15.22 -23.47 33.63
N LEU A 427 14.59 -22.70 32.72
CA LEU A 427 14.51 -22.96 31.28
C LEU A 427 15.77 -22.51 30.54
N VAL A 428 16.11 -21.21 30.67
CA VAL A 428 17.37 -20.69 30.13
C VAL A 428 18.57 -21.26 30.89
N GLY A 429 18.33 -21.86 32.06
CA GLY A 429 19.36 -22.36 32.95
C GLY A 429 20.07 -21.22 33.69
N ASP A 430 20.95 -21.59 34.62
CA ASP A 430 21.69 -20.62 35.41
C ASP A 430 22.85 -20.01 34.60
N PHE A 431 22.52 -19.29 33.51
CA PHE A 431 23.39 -18.38 32.75
C PHE A 431 23.90 -17.21 33.58
N SER A 432 23.96 -17.35 34.90
CA SER A 432 25.12 -16.88 35.62
C SER A 432 26.37 -17.18 34.79
N ILE A 433 27.00 -16.11 34.30
CA ILE A 433 28.42 -16.13 33.96
C ILE A 433 29.16 -16.19 35.31
N VAL A 434 28.92 -17.25 36.09
CA VAL A 434 29.89 -17.75 37.05
C VAL A 434 31.08 -18.09 36.17
N PRO A 435 32.20 -17.34 36.26
CA PRO A 435 33.40 -17.75 35.56
C PRO A 435 33.68 -19.16 36.09
N GLU A 436 33.78 -20.14 35.20
CA GLU A 436 34.09 -21.51 35.61
C GLU A 436 35.20 -21.45 36.66
N PRO A 437 35.18 -22.24 37.75
CA PRO A 437 36.25 -22.17 38.74
C PRO A 437 37.65 -22.39 38.11
N ALA A 438 37.70 -23.00 36.93
CA ALA A 438 38.84 -23.02 36.01
C ALA A 438 39.35 -21.62 35.60
N THR A 439 38.51 -20.68 35.18
CA THR A 439 38.88 -19.30 34.78
C THR A 439 39.47 -18.51 35.95
N GLY A 440 38.84 -18.61 37.13
CA GLY A 440 39.38 -18.04 38.37
C GLY A 440 40.72 -18.67 38.75
N ALA A 441 40.82 -20.00 38.66
CA ALA A 441 42.07 -20.72 38.88
C ALA A 441 43.16 -20.36 37.86
N LEU A 442 42.81 -20.13 36.58
CA LEU A 442 43.73 -19.78 35.50
C LEU A 442 44.27 -18.35 35.66
N ALA A 443 43.42 -17.41 36.09
CA ALA A 443 43.81 -16.05 36.47
C ALA A 443 44.74 -16.07 37.69
N LEU A 444 44.42 -16.86 38.72
CA LEU A 444 45.31 -17.06 39.87
C LEU A 444 46.64 -17.75 39.48
N LEU A 445 46.62 -18.68 38.52
CA LEU A 445 47.83 -19.33 37.99
C LEU A 445 48.71 -18.35 37.20
N THR A 446 48.13 -17.53 36.33
CA THR A 446 48.88 -16.50 35.59
C THR A 446 49.45 -15.44 36.53
N LEU A 447 48.67 -14.95 37.50
CA LEU A 447 49.18 -14.06 38.55
C LEU A 447 50.31 -14.71 39.38
N SER A 448 50.20 -16.01 39.70
CA SER A 448 51.24 -16.76 40.42
C SER A 448 52.52 -16.93 39.61
N VAL A 449 52.41 -17.20 38.30
CA VAL A 449 53.56 -17.30 37.37
C VAL A 449 54.25 -15.95 37.18
N LEU A 450 53.48 -14.86 37.07
CA LEU A 450 54.00 -13.49 36.97
C LEU A 450 54.69 -13.06 38.27
N ALA A 451 54.09 -13.32 39.42
CA ALA A 451 54.70 -13.05 40.73
C ALA A 451 55.97 -13.90 40.97
N GLY A 452 55.95 -15.17 40.53
CA GLY A 452 57.11 -16.07 40.60
C GLY A 452 58.29 -15.61 39.75
N ARG A 453 58.03 -15.09 38.53
CA ARG A 453 59.07 -14.50 37.67
C ARG A 453 59.72 -13.26 38.29
N ARG A 454 58.95 -12.41 38.99
CA ARG A 454 59.44 -11.16 39.60
C ARG A 454 60.35 -11.35 40.83
N ARG A 455 60.53 -12.59 41.32
CA ARG A 455 61.46 -12.96 42.41
C ARG A 455 62.75 -13.64 41.96
N ARG A 456 63.01 -13.74 40.64
CA ARG A 456 64.20 -14.41 40.06
C ARG A 456 65.09 -13.50 39.19
N GLY A 457 64.85 -12.19 39.25
CA GLY A 457 65.80 -11.13 38.87
C GLY A 457 66.04 -10.25 40.07
#